data_AF-A0A9E3RMF9-F1
#
_entry.id   AF-A0A9E3RMF9-F1
#
_cell.length_a   1.000
_cell.length_b   1.000
_cell.length_c   1.000
_cell.angle_alpha   90.00
_cell.angle_beta   90.00
_cell.angle_gamma   90.00
#
_symmetry.space_group_name_H-M   'P 1'
#
loop_
_entity.id
_entity.type
_entity.pdbx_description
1 polymer ?
#
loop_
_entity_poly.entity_id
_entity_poly.type
_entity_poly.pdbx_seq_one_letter_code
_entity_poly.pdbx_strand_id
1 'polypeptide(L)'
;MSKVSVYRLLDSNRKILYYGMTNNVKRRTGEHKRDGKKFSAIEVVSTHASRQAAKKAEGARMTKFKQLKGRRPRYNKTNLGDKLG
;
A
#
# COMPACT_ATOMS: atom_id res chain seq x y z
N MET A 1 2.50 21.71 -1.59
CA MET A 1 2.57 20.41 -0.88
C MET A 1 2.36 19.28 -1.87
N SER A 2 3.25 18.29 -1.89
CA SER A 2 3.09 17.11 -2.77
C SER A 2 2.04 16.16 -2.19
N LYS A 3 1.05 15.79 -3.00
CA LYS A 3 -0.02 14.85 -2.61
C LYS A 3 0.57 13.47 -2.30
N VAL A 4 0.05 12.81 -1.27
CA VAL A 4 0.44 11.45 -0.88
C VAL A 4 -0.69 10.49 -1.23
N SER A 5 -0.39 9.49 -2.05
CA SER A 5 -1.32 8.46 -2.49
C SER A 5 -1.20 7.21 -1.63
N VAL A 6 -2.32 6.68 -1.15
CA VAL A 6 -2.42 5.33 -0.59
C VAL A 6 -2.72 4.38 -1.75
N TYR A 7 -1.95 3.31 -1.85
CA TYR A 7 -2.07 2.30 -2.91
C TYR A 7 -2.13 0.89 -2.35
N ARG A 8 -2.51 -0.05 -3.21
CA ARG A 8 -2.46 -1.49 -2.96
C ARG A 8 -1.74 -2.23 -4.08
N LEU A 9 -1.07 -3.33 -3.74
CA LEU A 9 -0.57 -4.30 -4.73
C LEU A 9 -1.55 -5.47 -4.82
N LEU A 10 -1.79 -5.95 -6.04
CA LEU A 10 -2.71 -7.04 -6.34
C LEU A 10 -1.98 -8.19 -7.05
N ASP A 11 -2.42 -9.43 -6.82
CA ASP A 11 -2.05 -10.57 -7.66
C ASP A 11 -2.92 -10.66 -8.92
N SER A 12 -2.65 -11.63 -9.80
CA SER A 12 -3.43 -11.86 -11.03
C SER A 12 -4.92 -12.12 -10.76
N ASN A 13 -5.26 -12.60 -9.56
CA ASN A 13 -6.63 -12.86 -9.11
C ASN A 13 -7.23 -11.68 -8.32
N ARG A 14 -6.65 -10.48 -8.44
CA ARG A 14 -7.10 -9.26 -7.75
C ARG A 14 -7.06 -9.35 -6.22
N LYS A 15 -6.31 -10.31 -5.65
CA LYS A 15 -6.12 -10.42 -4.20
C LYS A 15 -5.12 -9.40 -3.72
N ILE A 16 -5.44 -8.76 -2.60
CA ILE A 16 -4.61 -7.70 -2.01
C ILE A 16 -3.38 -8.33 -1.33
N LEU A 17 -2.22 -8.00 -1.86
CA LEU A 17 -0.92 -8.47 -1.38
C LEU A 17 -0.25 -7.47 -0.45
N TYR A 18 -0.57 -6.18 -0.62
CA TYR A 18 0.08 -5.10 0.10
C TYR A 18 -0.78 -3.84 0.16
N TYR A 19 -0.65 -3.07 1.24
CA TYR A 19 -1.01 -1.65 1.32
C TYR A 19 0.21 -0.80 1.65
N GLY A 20 0.28 0.39 1.04
CA GLY A 20 1.30 1.38 1.35
C GLY A 20 0.88 2.78 0.93
N MET A 21 1.73 3.76 1.21
CA MET A 21 1.58 5.13 0.71
C MET A 21 2.84 5.61 0.00
N THR A 22 2.68 6.57 -0.92
CA THR A 22 3.77 7.13 -1.71
C THR A 22 3.38 8.48 -2.32
N ASN A 23 4.36 9.35 -2.56
CA ASN A 23 4.21 10.54 -3.40
C ASN A 23 4.45 10.23 -4.89
N ASN A 24 5.01 9.07 -5.23
CA ASN A 24 5.35 8.68 -6.60
C ASN A 24 5.13 7.19 -6.81
N VAL A 25 3.96 6.86 -7.36
CA VAL A 25 3.53 5.48 -7.62
C VAL A 25 4.46 4.79 -8.62
N LYS A 26 4.88 5.48 -9.69
CA LYS A 26 5.76 4.89 -10.72
C LYS A 26 7.10 4.45 -10.14
N ARG A 27 7.76 5.32 -9.37
CA ARG A 27 9.00 4.99 -8.65
C ARG A 27 8.79 3.80 -7.73
N ARG A 28 7.71 3.84 -6.93
CA ARG A 28 7.42 2.82 -5.92
C ARG A 28 7.11 1.45 -6.53
N THR A 29 6.48 1.40 -7.71
CA THR A 29 6.30 0.16 -8.49
C THR A 29 7.64 -0.48 -8.82
N GLY A 30 8.60 0.31 -9.31
CA GLY A 30 9.94 -0.18 -9.63
C GLY A 30 10.67 -0.72 -8.42
N GLU A 31 10.58 -0.04 -7.28
CA GLU A 31 11.14 -0.50 -6.00
C GLU A 31 10.54 -1.83 -5.57
N HIS A 32 9.22 -1.99 -5.61
CA HIS A 32 8.59 -3.26 -5.23
C HIS A 32 9.02 -4.43 -6.13
N LYS A 33 9.20 -4.18 -7.44
CA LYS A 33 9.72 -5.18 -8.37
C LYS A 33 11.16 -5.56 -8.01
N ARG A 34 12.03 -4.58 -7.74
CA ARG A 34 13.41 -4.80 -7.30
C ARG A 34 13.50 -5.53 -5.95
N ASP A 35 12.58 -5.25 -5.03
CA ASP A 35 12.44 -5.93 -3.74
C ASP A 35 11.91 -7.37 -3.89
N GLY A 36 11.69 -7.87 -5.11
CA GLY A 36 11.24 -9.24 -5.38
C GLY A 36 9.76 -9.49 -5.12
N LYS A 37 8.93 -8.44 -4.95
CA LYS A 37 7.49 -8.61 -4.76
C LYS A 37 6.83 -9.04 -6.07
N LYS A 38 6.08 -10.14 -6.01
CA LYS A 38 5.33 -10.68 -7.14
C LYS A 38 3.92 -10.14 -7.10
N PHE A 39 3.60 -9.19 -7.99
CA PHE A 39 2.28 -8.58 -8.12
C PHE A 39 1.96 -8.34 -9.60
N SER A 40 0.68 -8.39 -9.97
CA SER A 40 0.20 -8.11 -11.33
C SER A 40 -0.14 -6.64 -11.52
N ALA A 41 -0.61 -5.96 -10.48
CA ALA A 41 -1.06 -4.58 -10.55
C ALA A 41 -0.76 -3.79 -9.28
N ILE A 42 -0.59 -2.47 -9.46
CA ILE A 42 -0.61 -1.47 -8.41
C ILE A 42 -1.80 -0.55 -8.64
N GLU A 43 -2.56 -0.26 -7.59
CA GLU A 43 -3.73 0.61 -7.69
C GLU A 43 -3.72 1.68 -6.62
N VAL A 44 -3.93 2.92 -7.01
CA VAL A 44 -4.17 4.03 -6.08
C VAL A 44 -5.60 3.92 -5.55
N VAL A 45 -5.74 3.89 -4.23
CA VAL A 45 -7.02 3.74 -3.55
C VAL A 45 -7.54 5.07 -3.01
N SER A 46 -6.66 6.01 -2.69
CA SER A 46 -7.02 7.37 -2.27
C SER A 46 -5.81 8.29 -2.29
N THR A 47 -6.03 9.58 -2.53
CA THR A 47 -4.99 10.61 -2.52
C THR A 47 -5.28 11.61 -1.41
N HIS A 48 -4.24 12.01 -0.69
CA HIS A 48 -4.33 12.85 0.50
C HIS A 48 -3.40 14.06 0.38
N ALA A 49 -3.79 15.17 1.01
CA ALA A 49 -2.99 16.39 1.03
C ALA A 49 -1.76 16.29 1.93
N SER A 50 -1.76 15.38 2.92
CA SER A 50 -0.67 15.22 3.89
C SER A 50 -0.30 13.75 4.11
N ARG A 51 0.94 13.53 4.55
CA ARG A 51 1.45 12.23 4.99
C ARG A 51 0.63 11.67 6.16
N GLN A 52 0.25 12.51 7.12
CA GLN A 52 -0.49 12.06 8.30
C GLN A 52 -1.88 11.54 7.92
N ALA A 53 -2.58 12.23 7.01
CA ALA A 53 -3.88 11.79 6.50
C ALA A 53 -3.76 10.47 5.73
N ALA A 54 -2.75 10.35 4.84
CA ALA A 54 -2.46 9.12 4.13
C ALA A 54 -2.16 7.95 5.08
N LYS A 55 -1.36 8.20 6.14
CA LYS A 55 -1.01 7.20 7.16
C LYS A 55 -2.24 6.70 7.92
N LYS A 56 -3.13 7.62 8.33
CA LYS A 56 -4.39 7.26 9.00
C LYS A 56 -5.28 6.42 8.07
N ALA A 57 -5.37 6.80 6.80
CA ALA A 57 -6.14 6.06 5.79
C ALA A 57 -5.56 4.66 5.50
N GLU A 58 -4.23 4.53 5.37
CA GLU A 58 -3.55 3.25 5.22
C GLU A 58 -3.81 2.33 6.42
N GLY A 59 -3.63 2.86 7.64
CA GLY A 59 -3.87 2.12 8.88
C GLY A 59 -5.30 1.62 9.00
N ALA A 60 -6.29 2.47 8.70
CA ALA A 60 -7.70 2.07 8.70
C ALA A 60 -7.99 0.93 7.70
N ARG A 61 -7.38 0.97 6.51
CA ARG A 61 -7.51 -0.10 5.50
C ARG A 61 -6.84 -1.40 5.95
N MET A 62 -5.68 -1.31 6.59
CA MET A 62 -4.97 -2.46 7.15
C MET A 62 -5.81 -3.14 8.24
N THR A 63 -6.36 -2.35 9.18
CA THR A 63 -7.23 -2.85 10.25
C THR A 63 -8.47 -3.54 9.67
N LYS A 64 -9.15 -2.90 8.72
CA LYS A 64 -10.32 -3.49 8.05
C LYS A 64 -9.96 -4.80 7.33
N PHE A 65 -8.82 -4.85 6.64
CA PHE A 65 -8.37 -6.09 5.98
C PHE A 65 -8.13 -7.20 7.00
N LYS A 66 -7.44 -6.90 8.11
CA LYS A 66 -7.16 -7.87 9.17
C LYS A 66 -8.46 -8.38 9.80
N GLN A 67 -9.44 -7.51 10.05
CA GLN A 67 -10.76 -7.91 10.55
C GLN A 67 -11.47 -8.87 9.59
N LEU A 68 -11.41 -8.61 8.28
CA LEU A 68 -12.10 -9.43 7.28
C LEU A 68 -11.38 -10.75 6.92
N LYS A 69 -10.06 -10.80 7.02
CA LYS A 69 -9.25 -11.94 6.58
C LYS A 69 -8.56 -12.70 7.72
N GLY A 70 -8.63 -12.19 8.96
CA GLY A 70 -7.92 -12.72 10.12
C GLY A 70 -6.39 -12.54 10.07
N ARG A 71 -5.84 -12.04 8.96
CA ARG A 71 -4.39 -11.93 8.71
C ARG A 71 -4.03 -10.67 7.95
N ARG A 72 -2.74 -10.33 7.96
CA ARG A 72 -2.19 -9.22 7.17
C ARG A 72 -2.04 -9.60 5.69
N PRO A 73 -2.02 -8.62 4.77
CA PRO A 73 -1.58 -8.86 3.40
C PRO A 73 -0.18 -9.46 3.38
N ARG A 74 0.10 -10.33 2.39
CA ARG A 74 1.31 -11.15 2.31
C ARG A 74 2.61 -10.37 2.53
N TYR A 75 2.69 -9.14 1.99
CA TYR A 75 3.92 -8.34 2.01
C TYR A 75 3.95 -7.25 3.08
N ASN A 76 2.89 -7.09 3.88
CA ASN A 76 2.91 -6.15 5.01
C ASN A 76 3.47 -6.84 6.26
N LYS A 77 4.73 -6.57 6.58
CA LYS A 77 5.41 -7.11 7.77
C LYS A 77 4.93 -6.47 9.08
N THR A 78 4.46 -5.22 9.03
CA THR A 78 3.92 -4.50 10.20
C THR A 78 2.55 -3.91 9.88
N ASN A 79 1.92 -3.25 10.86
CA ASN A 79 0.63 -2.56 10.68
C ASN A 79 0.70 -1.35 9.75
N LEU A 80 1.89 -0.95 9.30
CA LEU A 80 2.14 0.20 8.44
C LEU A 80 3.19 -0.19 7.38
N GLY A 81 2.91 0.02 6.11
CA GLY A 81 3.82 -0.30 4.99
C GLY A 81 4.88 0.78 4.72
N ASP A 82 5.24 1.60 5.70
CA ASP A 82 5.90 2.86 5.41
C ASP A 82 7.40 2.70 5.10
N LYS A 83 7.78 3.06 3.86
CA LYS A 83 9.05 3.73 3.53
C LYS A 83 8.66 4.88 2.61
N LEU A 84 8.38 6.04 3.18
CA LEU A 84 8.57 7.31 2.47
C LEU A 84 10.07 7.59 2.52
N GLY A 85 10.78 7.10 1.50
CA GLY A 85 12.11 7.61 1.15
C GLY A 85 11.92 8.86 0.32
#